data_AF-A0A836S440-F1
#
_entry.id   AF-A0A836S440-F1
#
_cell.length_a   1.000
_cell.length_b   1.000
_cell.length_c   1.000
_cell.angle_alpha   90.00
_cell.angle_beta   90.00
_cell.angle_gamma   90.00
#
_symmetry.space_group_name_H-M   'P 1'
#
loop_
_entity.id
_entity.type
_entity.pdbx_description
1 polymer ?
#
loop_
_entity_poly.entity_id
_entity_poly.type
_entity_poly.pdbx_seq_one_letter_code
_entity_poly.pdbx_strand_id
1 'polypeptide(L)'
;MRSTPNVHVVCLGGSAFDVATILRFLYTYLGPRFKFYIVSSDVDYRRVIEYSRIPVRVFRALVSIAARVDDVLRNLSADTALVVSTSSGISIDKLFTTLNNEVLVIVPFHQRMLESLKKLTHKSLKVIEIKTLGIEPLRYEAVATLYALLSRYEGLHIVTSKRVERDAIDNVKISDLIYLGRKILESIESFDNNYVLSCSASISILNKVLKRYALKAELHRCTIEIQPLGEMVQEIDVAIYRTLRNGTEYVCNSKILFDGEKALLSIPTDSECRNVVKLRIDIVRRCLEIHGRCIDVELRSGTVDYNLFWHIAGSIHD
;
A
#
# COMPACT_ATOMS: atom_id res chain seq x y z
N MET A 1 -19.49 18.21 2.70
CA MET A 1 -18.60 17.02 2.75
C MET A 1 -18.09 16.77 1.34
N ARG A 2 -16.78 16.91 1.05
CA ARG A 2 -16.24 16.46 -0.23
C ARG A 2 -16.01 14.95 -0.15
N SER A 3 -16.47 14.21 -1.16
CA SER A 3 -16.33 12.76 -1.28
C SER A 3 -14.86 12.35 -1.24
N THR A 4 -14.57 11.15 -0.73
CA THR A 4 -13.25 10.52 -0.87
C THR A 4 -12.91 10.47 -2.36
N PRO A 5 -11.69 10.84 -2.80
CA PRO A 5 -11.39 10.88 -4.22
C PRO A 5 -11.54 9.49 -4.84
N ASN A 6 -12.13 9.43 -6.03
CA ASN A 6 -12.16 8.18 -6.79
C ASN A 6 -10.75 7.94 -7.34
N VAL A 7 -10.05 6.97 -6.74
CA VAL A 7 -8.68 6.62 -7.14
C VAL A 7 -8.75 5.51 -8.17
N HIS A 8 -8.26 5.81 -9.37
CA HIS A 8 -8.10 4.88 -10.47
C HIS A 8 -6.62 4.63 -10.67
N VAL A 9 -6.19 3.37 -10.64
CA VAL A 9 -4.80 3.00 -10.89
C VAL A 9 -4.73 2.09 -12.10
N VAL A 10 -3.86 2.42 -13.05
CA VAL A 10 -3.67 1.68 -14.30
C VAL A 10 -2.24 1.17 -14.38
N CYS A 11 -2.06 -0.14 -14.37
CA CYS A 11 -0.76 -0.78 -14.62
C CYS A 11 -0.64 -1.09 -16.11
N LEU A 12 0.36 -0.51 -16.75
CA LEU A 12 0.71 -0.73 -18.14
C LEU A 12 1.85 -1.78 -18.20
N GLY A 13 1.49 -3.05 -18.33
CA GLY A 13 2.44 -4.18 -18.27
C GLY A 13 2.90 -4.54 -16.85
N GLY A 14 4.11 -5.12 -16.77
CA GLY A 14 4.76 -5.55 -15.52
C GLY A 14 4.65 -7.05 -15.26
N SER A 15 5.44 -7.57 -14.32
CA SER A 15 5.24 -8.95 -13.89
C SER A 15 3.98 -9.08 -13.04
N ALA A 16 3.42 -10.29 -12.95
CA ALA A 16 2.27 -10.55 -12.08
C ALA A 16 2.56 -10.15 -10.61
N PHE A 17 3.82 -10.29 -10.17
CA PHE A 17 4.24 -9.87 -8.84
C PHE A 17 4.22 -8.35 -8.68
N ASP A 18 4.76 -7.60 -9.64
CA ASP A 18 4.79 -6.12 -9.58
C ASP A 18 3.38 -5.53 -9.48
N VAL A 19 2.47 -6.02 -10.33
CA VAL A 19 1.07 -5.61 -10.35
C VAL A 19 0.38 -5.97 -9.03
N ALA A 20 0.64 -7.17 -8.52
CA ALA A 20 0.10 -7.64 -7.25
C ALA A 20 0.56 -6.81 -6.05
N THR A 21 1.82 -6.36 -6.02
CA THR A 21 2.35 -5.51 -4.94
C THR A 21 1.60 -4.18 -4.86
N ILE A 22 1.39 -3.52 -6.01
CA ILE A 22 0.64 -2.25 -6.06
C ILE A 22 -0.81 -2.47 -5.64
N LEU A 23 -1.45 -3.52 -6.17
CA LEU A 23 -2.82 -3.86 -5.85
C LEU A 23 -3.01 -4.17 -4.35
N ARG A 24 -2.09 -4.95 -3.76
CA ARG A 24 -2.07 -5.25 -2.31
C ARG A 24 -1.92 -3.98 -1.50
N PHE A 25 -1.03 -3.06 -1.90
CA PHE A 25 -0.86 -1.77 -1.24
C PHE A 25 -2.16 -0.97 -1.23
N LEU A 26 -2.81 -0.81 -2.39
CA LEU A 26 -4.06 -0.06 -2.52
C LEU A 26 -5.18 -0.65 -1.67
N TYR A 27 -5.34 -1.96 -1.68
CA TYR A 27 -6.35 -2.63 -0.85
C TYR A 27 -6.05 -2.51 0.64
N THR A 28 -4.78 -2.57 1.03
CA THR A 28 -4.38 -2.39 2.43
C THR A 28 -4.68 -0.97 2.91
N TYR A 29 -4.36 0.03 2.08
CA TYR A 29 -4.50 1.44 2.38
C TYR A 29 -5.96 1.92 2.28
N LEU A 30 -6.60 1.74 1.13
CA LEU A 30 -7.93 2.29 0.81
C LEU A 30 -9.10 1.33 1.08
N GLY A 31 -8.83 0.05 1.34
CA GLY A 31 -9.89 -0.97 1.35
C GLY A 31 -10.53 -1.09 -0.04
N PRO A 32 -11.86 -1.25 -0.17
CA PRO A 32 -12.52 -1.43 -1.47
C PRO A 32 -12.82 -0.12 -2.23
N ARG A 33 -12.18 1.01 -1.88
CA ARG A 33 -12.50 2.35 -2.39
C ARG A 33 -11.59 2.80 -3.53
N PHE A 34 -11.32 1.92 -4.49
CA PHE A 34 -10.51 2.24 -5.66
C PHE A 34 -10.93 1.38 -6.85
N LYS A 35 -10.49 1.77 -8.05
CA LYS A 35 -10.57 0.92 -9.25
C LYS A 35 -9.17 0.69 -9.78
N PHE A 36 -8.90 -0.55 -10.18
CA PHE A 36 -7.60 -0.98 -10.63
C PHE A 36 -7.70 -1.59 -12.01
N TYR A 37 -6.83 -1.17 -12.91
CA TYR A 37 -6.85 -1.61 -14.30
C TYR A 37 -5.52 -2.25 -14.63
N ILE A 38 -5.57 -3.46 -15.17
CA ILE A 38 -4.41 -4.16 -15.71
C ILE A 38 -4.51 -4.06 -17.22
N VAL A 39 -3.58 -3.35 -17.84
CA VAL A 39 -3.48 -3.23 -19.30
C VAL A 39 -2.26 -4.02 -19.75
N SER A 40 -2.49 -5.27 -20.14
CA SER A 40 -1.46 -6.15 -20.70
C SER A 40 -2.10 -7.45 -21.19
N SER A 41 -1.59 -7.98 -22.30
CA SER A 41 -1.89 -9.35 -22.75
C SER A 41 -1.09 -10.41 -21.98
N ASP A 42 0.01 -10.01 -21.35
CA ASP A 42 1.08 -10.94 -20.92
C ASP A 42 1.11 -11.13 -19.40
N VAL A 43 0.28 -10.38 -18.67
CA VAL A 43 0.16 -10.51 -17.21
C VAL A 43 -0.74 -11.71 -16.87
N ASP A 44 -0.16 -12.73 -16.24
CA ASP A 44 -0.92 -13.83 -15.64
C ASP A 44 -1.72 -13.33 -14.43
N TYR A 45 -2.99 -13.01 -14.67
CA TYR A 45 -3.92 -12.52 -13.65
C TYR A 45 -4.17 -13.53 -12.52
N ARG A 46 -3.96 -14.84 -12.74
CA ARG A 46 -4.09 -15.85 -11.67
C ARG A 46 -2.98 -15.65 -10.65
N ARG A 47 -1.75 -15.47 -11.11
CA ARG A 47 -0.61 -15.12 -10.26
C ARG A 47 -0.78 -13.75 -9.60
N VAL A 48 -1.42 -12.78 -10.26
CA VAL A 48 -1.72 -11.49 -9.62
C VAL A 48 -2.64 -11.69 -8.40
N ILE A 49 -3.69 -12.51 -8.52
CA ILE A 49 -4.59 -12.81 -7.39
C ILE A 49 -3.80 -13.47 -6.26
N GLU A 50 -3.04 -14.53 -6.57
CA GLU A 50 -2.22 -15.28 -5.62
C GLU A 50 -1.25 -14.37 -4.87
N TYR A 51 -0.41 -13.64 -5.62
CA TYR A 51 0.56 -12.73 -5.03
C TYR A 51 -0.12 -11.59 -4.30
N SER A 52 -1.23 -11.03 -4.78
CA SER A 52 -1.86 -9.88 -4.10
C SER A 52 -2.42 -10.25 -2.72
N ARG A 53 -2.73 -11.53 -2.47
CA ARG A 53 -3.40 -12.04 -1.26
C ARG A 53 -4.74 -11.34 -0.98
N ILE A 54 -5.36 -10.74 -2.00
CA ILE A 54 -6.69 -10.11 -1.90
C ILE A 54 -7.76 -11.19 -2.06
N PRO A 55 -8.86 -11.14 -1.28
CA PRO A 55 -9.98 -12.06 -1.49
C PRO A 55 -10.51 -11.99 -2.93
N VAL A 56 -10.70 -13.13 -3.59
CA VAL A 56 -11.11 -13.21 -5.01
C VAL A 56 -12.38 -12.40 -5.31
N ARG A 57 -13.35 -12.40 -4.40
CA ARG A 57 -14.59 -11.60 -4.55
C ARG A 57 -14.29 -10.10 -4.63
N VAL A 58 -13.35 -9.63 -3.82
CA VAL A 58 -12.91 -8.23 -3.82
C VAL A 58 -12.12 -7.93 -5.09
N PHE A 59 -11.21 -8.83 -5.49
CA PHE A 59 -10.45 -8.69 -6.73
C PHE A 59 -11.40 -8.48 -7.93
N ARG A 60 -12.42 -9.33 -8.09
CA ARG A 60 -13.42 -9.21 -9.17
C ARG A 60 -14.20 -7.90 -9.16
N ALA A 61 -14.44 -7.31 -7.98
CA ALA A 61 -15.19 -6.07 -7.86
C ALA A 61 -14.34 -4.82 -8.17
N LEU A 62 -13.03 -4.89 -7.93
CA LEU A 62 -12.13 -3.73 -7.98
C LEU A 62 -11.22 -3.72 -9.22
N VAL A 63 -10.91 -4.90 -9.76
CA VAL A 63 -9.94 -5.07 -10.84
C VAL A 63 -10.64 -5.30 -12.17
N SER A 64 -10.29 -4.48 -13.15
CA SER A 64 -10.67 -4.63 -14.55
C SER A 64 -9.43 -4.95 -15.39
N ILE A 65 -9.57 -5.86 -16.35
CA ILE A 65 -8.50 -6.22 -17.28
C ILE A 65 -8.88 -5.65 -18.65
N ALA A 66 -7.94 -4.95 -19.29
CA ALA A 66 -8.13 -4.35 -20.60
C ALA A 66 -6.97 -4.70 -21.52
N ALA A 67 -7.26 -4.88 -22.81
CA ALA A 67 -6.23 -5.13 -23.81
C ALA A 67 -5.46 -3.83 -24.16
N ARG A 68 -6.15 -2.68 -24.10
CA ARG A 68 -5.59 -1.38 -24.48
C ARG A 68 -5.92 -0.32 -23.43
N VAL A 69 -5.03 0.67 -23.31
CA VAL A 69 -5.22 1.79 -22.39
C VAL A 69 -6.40 2.67 -22.79
N ASP A 70 -6.69 2.78 -24.09
CA ASP A 70 -7.82 3.55 -24.61
C ASP A 70 -9.17 3.07 -24.08
N ASP A 71 -9.33 1.75 -23.94
CA ASP A 71 -10.55 1.15 -23.43
C ASP A 71 -10.79 1.52 -21.96
N VAL A 72 -9.71 1.74 -21.21
CA VAL A 72 -9.77 2.23 -19.83
C VAL A 72 -10.08 3.72 -19.81
N LEU A 73 -9.35 4.52 -20.60
CA LEU A 73 -9.48 5.98 -20.56
C LEU A 73 -10.84 6.48 -21.05
N ARG A 74 -11.49 5.81 -22.01
CA ARG A 74 -12.84 6.17 -22.47
C ARG A 74 -13.91 6.05 -21.39
N ASN A 75 -13.68 5.18 -20.41
CA ASN A 75 -14.63 4.89 -19.34
C ASN A 75 -14.35 5.70 -18.06
N LEU A 76 -13.36 6.60 -18.07
CA LEU A 76 -12.98 7.43 -16.95
C LEU A 76 -13.28 8.90 -17.24
N SER A 77 -13.91 9.58 -16.28
CA SER A 77 -14.14 11.03 -16.30
C SER A 77 -12.93 11.85 -15.81
N ALA A 78 -11.75 11.23 -15.74
CA ALA A 78 -10.55 11.88 -15.24
C ALA A 78 -9.98 12.87 -16.27
N ASP A 79 -9.84 14.14 -15.89
CA ASP A 79 -9.24 15.19 -16.73
C ASP A 79 -7.70 15.21 -16.64
N THR A 80 -7.12 14.54 -15.64
CA THR A 80 -5.67 14.51 -15.40
C THR A 80 -5.21 13.10 -15.08
N ALA A 81 -4.14 12.66 -15.75
CA ALA A 81 -3.45 11.41 -15.49
C ALA A 81 -2.05 11.67 -14.93
N LEU A 82 -1.75 11.03 -13.80
CA LEU A 82 -0.47 11.08 -13.12
C LEU A 82 0.35 9.85 -13.51
N VAL A 83 1.43 10.05 -14.25
CA VAL A 83 2.31 8.97 -14.69
C VAL A 83 3.49 8.87 -13.74
N VAL A 84 3.72 7.68 -13.18
CA VAL A 84 4.91 7.38 -12.37
C VAL A 84 6.13 7.27 -13.29
N SER A 85 7.17 8.07 -13.06
CA SER A 85 8.39 8.10 -13.88
C SER A 85 9.65 8.26 -13.02
N THR A 86 10.65 7.40 -13.26
CA THR A 86 11.94 7.44 -12.54
C THR A 86 12.92 8.48 -13.11
N SER A 87 12.75 8.90 -14.37
CA SER A 87 13.71 9.74 -15.08
C SER A 87 13.34 11.22 -15.14
N SER A 88 12.04 11.54 -15.11
CA SER A 88 11.54 12.87 -15.43
C SER A 88 10.21 13.15 -14.77
N GLY A 89 9.90 14.42 -14.52
CA GLY A 89 8.61 14.84 -14.00
C GLY A 89 8.68 15.90 -12.92
N ILE A 90 7.51 16.24 -12.40
CA ILE A 90 7.33 17.19 -11.32
C ILE A 90 7.37 16.42 -9.99
N SER A 91 7.97 17.01 -8.95
CA SER A 91 7.87 16.44 -7.60
C SER A 91 6.40 16.40 -7.16
N ILE A 92 6.01 15.32 -6.50
CA ILE A 92 4.69 15.15 -5.90
C ILE A 92 4.27 16.33 -4.98
N ASP A 93 5.25 17.06 -4.43
CA ASP A 93 5.05 18.26 -3.61
C ASP A 93 4.40 19.42 -4.35
N LYS A 94 4.61 19.52 -5.66
CA LYS A 94 4.15 20.65 -6.48
C LYS A 94 2.83 20.38 -7.19
N LEU A 95 2.24 19.20 -7.01
CA LEU A 95 1.09 18.70 -7.77
C LEU A 95 -0.28 19.01 -7.14
N PHE A 96 -0.34 19.24 -5.82
CA PHE A 96 -1.61 19.29 -5.08
C PHE A 96 -2.49 20.51 -5.35
N THR A 97 -1.98 21.54 -6.02
CA THR A 97 -2.78 22.72 -6.41
C THR A 97 -3.66 22.46 -7.64
N THR A 98 -3.48 21.33 -8.35
CA THR A 98 -4.07 21.11 -9.68
C THR A 98 -4.98 19.89 -9.82
N LEU A 99 -5.19 19.10 -8.76
CA LEU A 99 -5.93 17.84 -8.88
C LEU A 99 -7.39 17.95 -8.43
N ASN A 100 -8.30 17.48 -9.29
CA ASN A 100 -9.74 17.37 -9.03
C ASN A 100 -10.06 16.15 -8.13
N ASN A 101 -11.36 15.92 -7.86
CA ASN A 101 -11.85 14.82 -7.00
C ASN A 101 -11.60 13.40 -7.57
N GLU A 102 -11.20 13.26 -8.83
CA GLU A 102 -10.83 11.97 -9.43
C GLU A 102 -9.34 11.95 -9.73
N VAL A 103 -8.65 10.90 -9.26
CA VAL A 103 -7.21 10.75 -9.40
C VAL A 103 -6.93 9.52 -10.22
N LEU A 104 -6.40 9.72 -11.43
CA LEU A 104 -5.92 8.66 -12.29
C LEU A 104 -4.40 8.56 -12.17
N VAL A 105 -3.89 7.43 -11.68
CA VAL A 105 -2.47 7.12 -11.60
C VAL A 105 -2.12 6.02 -12.58
N ILE A 106 -1.11 6.23 -13.40
CA ILE A 106 -0.64 5.32 -14.44
C ILE A 106 0.77 4.87 -14.08
N VAL A 107 0.97 3.55 -14.06
CA VAL A 107 2.25 2.90 -13.73
C VAL A 107 2.78 2.20 -14.98
N PRO A 108 3.75 2.81 -15.70
CA PRO A 108 4.29 2.28 -16.95
C PRO A 108 5.48 1.36 -16.75
N PHE A 109 5.23 0.07 -16.50
CA PHE A 109 6.31 -0.94 -16.43
C PHE A 109 7.01 -1.17 -17.77
N HIS A 110 6.39 -0.78 -18.89
CA HIS A 110 7.02 -0.77 -20.21
C HIS A 110 7.04 0.63 -20.84
N GLN A 111 8.23 1.15 -21.10
CA GLN A 111 8.47 2.46 -21.73
C GLN A 111 7.67 2.65 -23.03
N ARG A 112 7.58 1.60 -23.87
CA ARG A 112 6.85 1.61 -25.15
C ARG A 112 5.35 1.91 -24.97
N MET A 113 4.76 1.44 -23.87
CA MET A 113 3.35 1.70 -23.57
C MET A 113 3.14 3.13 -23.08
N LEU A 114 4.11 3.71 -22.38
CA LEU A 114 4.09 5.13 -22.00
C LEU A 114 4.16 6.04 -23.24
N GLU A 115 5.01 5.72 -24.20
CA GLU A 115 5.08 6.48 -25.47
C GLU A 115 3.76 6.39 -26.25
N SER A 116 3.11 5.23 -26.21
CA SER A 116 1.78 5.05 -26.81
C SER A 116 0.74 5.93 -26.11
N LEU A 117 0.75 5.99 -24.77
CA LEU A 117 -0.12 6.88 -23.99
C LEU A 117 0.10 8.37 -24.33
N LYS A 118 1.35 8.81 -24.49
CA LYS A 118 1.67 10.19 -24.88
C LYS A 118 1.12 10.55 -26.26
N LYS A 119 1.13 9.59 -27.20
CA LYS A 119 0.57 9.73 -28.54
C LYS A 119 -0.97 9.67 -28.55
N LEU A 120 -1.56 8.98 -27.58
CA LEU A 120 -3.00 8.84 -27.35
C LEU A 120 -3.62 10.03 -26.61
N THR A 121 -3.01 11.22 -26.68
CA THR A 121 -3.57 12.45 -26.12
C THR A 121 -4.88 12.80 -26.83
N HIS A 122 -5.95 12.13 -26.41
CA HIS A 122 -7.32 12.59 -26.53
C HIS A 122 -7.35 14.03 -26.01
N LYS A 123 -7.98 14.92 -26.78
CA LYS A 123 -7.98 16.40 -26.63
C LYS A 123 -8.34 16.97 -25.24
N SER A 124 -8.62 16.15 -24.23
CA SER A 124 -9.06 16.56 -22.88
C SER A 124 -8.23 15.99 -21.71
N LEU A 125 -7.36 14.98 -21.90
CA LEU A 125 -6.62 14.38 -20.79
C LEU A 125 -5.23 15.02 -20.63
N LYS A 126 -5.02 15.73 -19.53
CA LYS A 126 -3.70 16.27 -19.17
C LYS A 126 -2.82 15.19 -18.54
N VAL A 127 -1.73 14.81 -19.20
CA VAL A 127 -0.75 13.87 -18.65
C VAL A 127 0.34 14.63 -17.90
N ILE A 128 0.58 14.27 -16.65
CA ILE A 128 1.64 14.84 -15.82
C ILE A 128 2.54 13.71 -15.33
N GLU A 129 3.83 13.80 -15.63
CA GLU A 129 4.83 12.88 -15.08
C GLU A 129 5.21 13.28 -13.66
N ILE A 130 5.18 12.31 -12.76
CA ILE A 130 5.67 12.44 -11.39
C ILE A 130 7.08 11.89 -11.35
N LYS A 131 8.03 12.73 -10.95
CA LYS A 131 9.40 12.31 -10.70
C LYS A 131 9.47 11.54 -9.38
N THR A 132 9.91 10.29 -9.44
CA THR A 132 10.11 9.44 -8.26
C THR A 132 11.55 9.48 -7.75
N LEU A 133 11.92 8.61 -6.80
CA LEU A 133 13.23 8.60 -6.16
C LEU A 133 14.38 8.11 -7.06
N GLY A 134 14.07 7.51 -8.23
CA GLY A 134 15.01 6.89 -9.14
C GLY A 134 15.45 5.48 -8.72
N ILE A 135 14.69 4.81 -7.85
CA ILE A 135 15.03 3.50 -7.29
C ILE A 135 14.33 2.39 -8.09
N GLU A 136 15.10 1.49 -8.70
CA GLU A 136 14.54 0.27 -9.25
C GLU A 136 14.25 -0.75 -8.13
N PRO A 137 13.19 -1.57 -8.26
CA PRO A 137 12.21 -1.64 -9.37
C PRO A 137 11.04 -0.64 -9.27
N LEU A 138 10.51 -0.25 -10.44
CA LEU A 138 9.42 0.74 -10.61
C LEU A 138 8.17 0.46 -9.76
N ARG A 139 7.91 -0.79 -9.36
CA ARG A 139 6.79 -1.14 -8.47
C ARG A 139 6.88 -0.40 -7.12
N TYR A 140 8.06 -0.27 -6.55
CA TYR A 140 8.22 0.40 -5.25
C TYR A 140 8.07 1.90 -5.39
N GLU A 141 8.47 2.45 -6.53
CA GLU A 141 8.28 3.85 -6.87
C GLU A 141 6.82 4.19 -7.08
N ALA A 142 6.07 3.31 -7.75
CA ALA A 142 4.64 3.43 -7.89
C ALA A 142 3.94 3.39 -6.53
N VAL A 143 4.33 2.47 -5.64
CA VAL A 143 3.79 2.39 -4.28
C VAL A 143 4.13 3.63 -3.47
N ALA A 144 5.37 4.11 -3.50
CA ALA A 144 5.80 5.31 -2.79
C ALA A 144 5.04 6.56 -3.29
N THR A 145 4.86 6.67 -4.61
CA THR A 145 4.09 7.74 -5.25
C THR A 145 2.63 7.70 -4.81
N LEU A 146 1.98 6.53 -4.89
CA LEU A 146 0.60 6.36 -4.44
C LEU A 146 0.47 6.66 -2.94
N TYR A 147 1.40 6.21 -2.11
CA TYR A 147 1.42 6.50 -0.69
C TYR A 147 1.50 8.00 -0.40
N ALA A 148 2.41 8.72 -1.07
CA ALA A 148 2.57 10.15 -0.93
C ALA A 148 1.33 10.92 -1.43
N LEU A 149 0.71 10.46 -2.53
CA LEU A 149 -0.53 11.03 -3.06
C LEU A 149 -1.67 10.89 -2.03
N LEU A 150 -1.97 9.65 -1.65
CA LEU A 150 -3.12 9.33 -0.80
C LEU A 150 -2.99 9.94 0.60
N SER A 151 -1.80 9.91 1.19
CA SER A 151 -1.57 10.48 2.52
C SER A 151 -1.87 11.98 2.60
N ARG A 152 -1.67 12.71 1.50
CA ARG A 152 -1.94 14.15 1.44
C ARG A 152 -3.39 14.48 1.11
N TYR A 153 -4.03 13.68 0.25
CA TYR A 153 -5.48 13.75 0.06
C TYR A 153 -6.24 13.52 1.37
N GLU A 154 -5.82 12.55 2.18
CA GLU A 154 -6.46 12.31 3.48
C GLU A 154 -6.15 13.40 4.52
N GLY A 155 -4.96 14.01 4.48
CA GLY A 155 -4.61 15.17 5.32
C GLY A 155 -5.56 16.36 5.12
N LEU A 156 -6.08 16.56 3.90
CA LEU A 156 -7.11 17.58 3.59
C LEU A 156 -8.49 17.25 4.20
N HIS A 157 -8.82 15.98 4.40
CA HIS A 157 -10.14 15.57 4.94
C HIS A 157 -10.22 15.56 6.47
N ILE A 158 -9.10 15.38 7.17
CA ILE A 158 -9.03 15.44 8.65
C ILE A 158 -9.41 16.85 9.17
N VAL A 159 -9.35 17.88 8.33
CA VAL A 159 -9.69 19.26 8.68
C VAL A 159 -11.18 19.46 9.00
N THR A 160 -12.09 18.54 8.63
CA THR A 160 -13.54 18.76 8.82
C THR A 160 -14.29 17.75 9.69
N SER A 161 -13.68 16.65 10.14
CA SER A 161 -14.41 15.67 10.95
C SER A 161 -13.97 15.68 12.41
N LYS A 162 -14.75 16.42 13.21
CA LYS A 162 -14.88 16.39 14.68
C LYS A 162 -13.61 16.66 15.49
N ARG A 163 -13.77 17.46 16.55
CA ARG A 163 -12.85 17.55 17.69
C ARG A 163 -12.39 16.13 18.02
N VAL A 164 -11.10 15.83 17.79
CA VAL A 164 -10.43 14.76 18.51
C VAL A 164 -10.50 15.21 19.96
N GLU A 165 -11.46 14.65 20.70
CA GLU A 165 -11.55 14.82 22.15
C GLU A 165 -10.18 14.47 22.72
N ARG A 166 -9.61 15.44 23.43
CA ARG A 166 -8.23 15.39 23.94
C ARG A 166 -8.02 14.36 25.05
N ASP A 167 -9.03 13.57 25.42
CA ASP A 167 -9.06 12.88 26.72
C ASP A 167 -9.50 11.40 26.66
N ALA A 168 -9.07 10.62 25.65
CA ALA A 168 -9.20 9.16 25.69
C ALA A 168 -7.98 8.44 25.07
N ILE A 169 -6.79 8.76 25.57
CA ILE A 169 -5.48 8.32 25.01
C ILE A 169 -4.92 7.06 25.70
N ASP A 170 -5.67 6.39 26.58
CA ASP A 170 -5.15 5.23 27.33
C ASP A 170 -5.45 3.85 26.75
N ASN A 171 -6.16 3.73 25.63
CA ASN A 171 -6.57 2.41 25.13
C ASN A 171 -6.28 2.25 23.63
N VAL A 172 -5.03 1.88 23.30
CA VAL A 172 -4.84 1.15 22.04
C VAL A 172 -5.63 -0.13 22.13
N LYS A 173 -6.69 -0.19 21.32
CA LYS A 173 -7.57 -1.36 21.33
C LYS A 173 -6.74 -2.57 20.93
N ILE A 174 -6.84 -3.65 21.71
CA ILE A 174 -6.21 -4.94 21.39
C ILE A 174 -6.59 -5.37 19.96
N SER A 175 -7.81 -5.06 19.51
CA SER A 175 -8.26 -5.31 18.13
C SER A 175 -7.39 -4.62 17.05
N ASP A 176 -6.90 -3.42 17.33
CA ASP A 176 -6.05 -2.67 16.40
C ASP A 176 -4.64 -3.26 16.34
N LEU A 177 -4.12 -3.74 17.48
CA LEU A 177 -2.85 -4.48 17.56
C LEU A 177 -2.95 -5.84 16.86
N ILE A 178 -4.06 -6.57 17.03
CA ILE A 178 -4.32 -7.81 16.31
C ILE A 178 -4.41 -7.54 14.80
N TYR A 179 -5.11 -6.49 14.38
CA TYR A 179 -5.19 -6.09 12.98
C TYR A 179 -3.80 -5.79 12.41
N LEU A 180 -3.02 -4.96 13.11
CA LEU A 180 -1.66 -4.60 12.73
C LEU A 180 -0.80 -5.86 12.58
N GLY A 181 -0.78 -6.71 13.59
CA GLY A 181 -0.01 -7.94 13.58
C GLY A 181 -0.37 -8.85 12.40
N ARG A 182 -1.66 -9.08 12.17
CA ARG A 182 -2.13 -9.89 11.04
C ARG A 182 -1.72 -9.30 9.69
N LYS A 183 -1.81 -7.98 9.54
CA LYS A 183 -1.44 -7.31 8.29
C LYS A 183 0.06 -7.26 8.05
N ILE A 184 0.86 -7.19 9.10
CA ILE A 184 2.32 -7.30 9.00
C ILE A 184 2.71 -8.72 8.58
N LEU A 185 2.05 -9.77 9.09
CA LEU A 185 2.24 -11.13 8.57
C LEU A 185 1.89 -11.24 7.09
N GLU A 186 0.81 -10.60 6.65
CA GLU A 186 0.44 -10.56 5.23
C GLU A 186 1.45 -9.78 4.35
N SER A 187 2.27 -8.88 4.94
CA SER A 187 3.29 -8.10 4.24
C SER A 187 4.65 -8.79 4.11
N ILE A 188 4.80 -10.00 4.64
CA ILE A 188 5.98 -10.83 4.44
C ILE A 188 6.04 -11.30 2.97
N GLU A 189 7.18 -11.03 2.35
CA GLU A 189 7.54 -11.38 0.98
C GLU A 189 8.83 -12.22 0.98
N SER A 190 9.09 -12.94 -0.11
CA SER A 190 10.37 -13.63 -0.29
C SER A 190 11.30 -12.76 -1.14
N PHE A 191 12.53 -12.55 -0.67
CA PHE A 191 13.59 -11.83 -1.35
C PHE A 191 14.89 -12.62 -1.18
N ASP A 192 15.48 -13.06 -2.30
CA ASP A 192 16.73 -13.82 -2.33
C ASP A 192 16.78 -14.99 -1.32
N ASN A 193 15.77 -15.87 -1.39
CA ASN A 193 15.53 -17.00 -0.48
C ASN A 193 15.30 -16.66 1.00
N ASN A 194 15.28 -15.37 1.36
CA ASN A 194 14.98 -14.89 2.70
C ASN A 194 13.56 -14.32 2.77
N TYR A 195 12.92 -14.39 3.93
CA TYR A 195 11.68 -13.67 4.17
C TYR A 195 11.98 -12.23 4.54
N VAL A 196 11.31 -11.25 3.93
CA VAL A 196 11.45 -9.82 4.29
C VAL A 196 10.08 -9.20 4.45
N LEU A 197 9.98 -8.17 5.29
CA LEU A 197 8.79 -7.32 5.35
C LEU A 197 8.83 -6.29 4.24
N SER A 198 7.73 -6.16 3.50
CA SER A 198 7.54 -5.06 2.57
C SER A 198 7.50 -3.72 3.32
N CYS A 199 8.58 -2.93 3.20
CA CYS A 199 8.75 -1.66 3.92
C CYS A 199 7.56 -0.70 3.70
N SER A 200 7.08 -0.58 2.46
CA SER A 200 5.93 0.28 2.14
C SER A 200 4.59 -0.24 2.68
N ALA A 201 4.36 -1.55 2.64
CA ALA A 201 3.17 -2.15 3.21
C ALA A 201 3.16 -1.98 4.74
N SER A 202 4.29 -2.22 5.41
CA SER A 202 4.42 -2.06 6.86
C SER A 202 4.10 -0.63 7.31
N ILE A 203 4.62 0.39 6.62
CA ILE A 203 4.30 1.80 6.89
C ILE A 203 2.82 2.11 6.63
N SER A 204 2.26 1.60 5.53
CA SER A 204 0.82 1.76 5.20
C SER A 204 -0.08 1.21 6.31
N ILE A 205 0.23 0.01 6.81
CA ILE A 205 -0.53 -0.63 7.89
C ILE A 205 -0.40 0.17 9.19
N LEU A 206 0.80 0.63 9.53
CA LEU A 206 1.03 1.49 10.70
C LEU A 206 0.20 2.77 10.62
N ASN A 207 0.21 3.46 9.47
CA ASN A 207 -0.58 4.68 9.29
C ASN A 207 -2.08 4.46 9.48
N LYS A 208 -2.59 3.31 9.03
CA LYS A 208 -4.01 2.98 9.20
C LYS A 208 -4.42 2.86 10.67
N VAL A 209 -3.51 2.39 11.53
CA VAL A 209 -3.72 2.30 12.99
C VAL A 209 -3.48 3.65 13.65
N LEU A 210 -2.34 4.29 13.35
CA LEU A 210 -1.88 5.54 13.94
C LEU A 210 -2.78 6.74 13.63
N LYS A 211 -3.47 6.73 12.48
CA LYS A 211 -4.39 7.80 12.07
C LYS A 211 -5.47 8.12 13.11
N ARG A 212 -5.91 7.12 13.89
CA ARG A 212 -6.91 7.31 14.97
C ARG A 212 -6.37 8.16 16.12
N TYR A 213 -5.06 8.20 16.28
CA TYR A 213 -4.34 8.94 17.32
C TYR A 213 -3.77 10.27 16.79
N ALA A 214 -4.23 10.72 15.63
CA ALA A 214 -3.70 11.90 14.92
C ALA A 214 -2.18 11.79 14.62
N LEU A 215 -1.68 10.56 14.48
CA LEU A 215 -0.30 10.27 14.15
C LEU A 215 -0.18 9.74 12.71
N LYS A 216 0.98 10.00 12.11
CA LYS A 216 1.37 9.55 10.78
C LYS A 216 2.78 8.96 10.85
N ALA A 217 2.99 7.80 10.24
CA ALA A 217 4.28 7.17 10.08
C ALA A 217 4.83 7.43 8.67
N GLU A 218 6.12 7.70 8.56
CA GLU A 218 6.82 7.77 7.28
C GLU A 218 8.07 6.89 7.33
N LEU A 219 8.39 6.26 6.20
CA LEU A 219 9.60 5.47 6.07
C LEU A 219 10.80 6.42 6.14
N HIS A 220 11.66 6.24 7.12
CA HIS A 220 12.91 7.00 7.21
C HIS A 220 14.07 6.23 6.57
N ARG A 221 14.24 4.97 6.96
CA ARG A 221 15.28 4.08 6.45
C ARG A 221 14.80 2.62 6.50
N CYS A 222 15.29 1.80 5.58
CA CYS A 222 15.05 0.36 5.51
C CYS A 222 16.41 -0.28 5.26
N THR A 223 16.94 -1.04 6.21
CA THR A 223 18.23 -1.73 6.14
C THR A 223 17.97 -3.24 6.18
N ILE A 224 18.66 -3.99 5.33
CA ILE A 224 18.63 -5.46 5.34
C ILE A 224 20.09 -5.90 5.47
N GLU A 225 20.40 -6.62 6.53
CA GLU A 225 21.71 -7.20 6.79
C GLU A 225 21.59 -8.73 6.74
N ILE A 226 22.37 -9.36 5.87
CA ILE A 226 22.48 -10.82 5.80
C ILE A 226 23.78 -11.18 6.50
N GLN A 227 23.67 -11.82 7.66
CA GLN A 227 24.81 -12.25 8.44
C GLN A 227 25.54 -13.41 7.73
N PRO A 228 26.83 -13.64 8.03
CA PRO A 228 27.64 -14.68 7.39
C PRO A 228 27.07 -16.10 7.52
N LEU A 229 26.25 -16.35 8.55
CA LEU A 229 25.58 -17.63 8.79
C LEU A 229 24.25 -17.78 8.03
N GLY A 230 23.89 -16.80 7.20
CA GLY A 230 22.63 -16.77 6.45
C GLY A 230 21.44 -16.20 7.21
N GLU A 231 21.62 -15.79 8.48
CA GLU A 231 20.59 -15.11 9.26
C GLU A 231 20.37 -13.69 8.71
N MET A 232 19.12 -13.35 8.38
CA MET A 232 18.76 -12.04 7.85
C MET A 232 18.12 -11.19 8.93
N VAL A 233 18.61 -9.98 9.11
CA VAL A 233 18.00 -8.97 9.99
C VAL A 233 17.62 -7.75 9.15
N GLN A 234 16.34 -7.43 9.16
CA GLN A 234 15.77 -6.23 8.56
C GLN A 234 15.41 -5.23 9.66
N GLU A 235 15.86 -4.00 9.49
CA GLU A 235 15.52 -2.85 10.31
C GLU A 235 14.80 -1.79 9.48
N ILE A 236 13.59 -1.43 9.90
CA ILE A 236 12.78 -0.39 9.27
C ILE A 236 12.64 0.76 10.26
N ASP A 237 13.37 1.83 10.02
CA ASP A 237 13.26 3.07 10.78
C ASP A 237 12.05 3.87 10.29
N VAL A 238 11.22 4.28 11.24
CA VAL A 238 9.96 4.96 11.01
C VAL A 238 9.98 6.31 11.70
N ALA A 239 9.87 7.40 10.93
CA ALA A 239 9.66 8.72 11.49
C ALA A 239 8.16 8.92 11.76
N ILE A 240 7.82 9.41 12.95
CA ILE A 240 6.44 9.58 13.39
C ILE A 240 6.14 11.06 13.52
N TYR A 241 5.06 11.48 12.89
CA TYR A 241 4.59 12.85 12.83
C TYR A 241 3.20 12.98 13.44
N ARG A 242 2.97 14.08 14.13
CA ARG A 242 1.65 14.54 14.54
C ARG A 242 0.99 15.26 13.38
N THR A 243 -0.23 14.87 13.06
CA THR A 243 -1.03 15.53 12.02
C THR A 243 -1.72 16.74 12.63
N LEU A 244 -1.32 17.93 12.19
CA LEU A 244 -1.90 19.22 12.58
C LEU A 244 -2.79 19.76 11.44
N ARG A 245 -3.59 20.80 11.74
CA ARG A 245 -4.47 21.42 10.73
C ARG A 245 -3.72 21.96 9.50
N ASN A 246 -2.48 22.41 9.68
CA ASN A 246 -1.70 23.09 8.65
C ASN A 246 -0.41 22.34 8.27
N GLY A 247 -0.32 21.04 8.58
CA GLY A 247 0.86 20.25 8.24
C GLY A 247 1.14 19.13 9.23
N THR A 248 2.41 18.75 9.31
CA THR A 248 2.90 17.66 10.15
C THR A 248 4.02 18.15 11.04
N GLU A 249 3.99 17.79 12.31
CA GLU A 249 5.04 18.08 13.29
C GLU A 249 5.77 16.77 13.62
N TYR A 250 7.09 16.75 13.54
CA TYR A 250 7.87 15.56 13.92
C TYR A 250 7.73 15.32 15.43
N VAL A 251 7.52 14.06 15.82
CA VAL A 251 7.36 13.66 17.22
C VAL A 251 8.53 12.79 17.67
N CYS A 252 8.74 11.65 16.99
CA CYS A 252 9.74 10.68 17.40
C CYS A 252 10.12 9.73 16.26
N ASN A 253 11.16 8.94 16.50
CA ASN A 253 11.51 7.78 15.68
C ASN A 253 11.03 6.50 16.35
N SER A 254 10.58 5.56 15.54
CA SER A 254 10.26 4.19 15.92
C SER A 254 10.94 3.20 14.99
N LYS A 255 10.93 1.91 15.36
CA LYS A 255 11.56 0.85 14.60
C LYS A 255 10.68 -0.39 14.47
N ILE A 256 10.78 -1.03 13.31
CA ILE A 256 10.35 -2.42 13.09
C ILE A 256 11.61 -3.24 12.87
N LEU A 257 11.82 -4.26 13.70
CA LEU A 257 12.90 -5.23 13.53
C LEU A 257 12.29 -6.55 13.06
N PHE A 258 12.93 -7.20 12.09
CA PHE A 258 12.49 -8.48 11.56
C PHE A 258 13.68 -9.38 11.28
N ASP A 259 13.73 -10.57 11.89
CA ASP A 259 14.85 -11.51 11.75
C ASP A 259 14.52 -12.72 10.85
N GLY A 260 13.44 -12.64 10.08
CA GLY A 260 12.93 -13.75 9.26
C GLY A 260 11.93 -14.66 10.01
N GLU A 261 12.01 -14.73 11.34
CA GLU A 261 11.13 -15.56 12.17
C GLU A 261 10.22 -14.73 13.09
N LYS A 262 10.71 -13.58 13.54
CA LYS A 262 10.08 -12.71 14.53
C LYS A 262 10.12 -11.28 14.06
N ALA A 263 8.98 -10.61 14.16
CA ALA A 263 8.89 -9.17 13.98
C ALA A 263 8.65 -8.48 15.32
N LEU A 264 9.44 -7.45 15.63
CA LEU A 264 9.24 -6.58 16.79
C LEU A 264 8.90 -5.17 16.32
N LEU A 265 7.70 -4.71 16.68
CA LEU A 265 7.20 -3.39 16.36
C LEU A 265 7.09 -2.58 17.63
N SER A 266 7.73 -1.40 17.63
CA SER A 266 7.46 -0.36 18.62
C SER A 266 6.44 0.61 18.02
N ILE A 267 5.31 0.81 18.69
CA ILE A 267 4.22 1.64 18.18
C ILE A 267 3.99 2.76 19.20
N PRO A 268 4.32 4.02 18.88
CA PRO A 268 3.91 5.12 19.73
C PRO A 268 2.40 5.26 19.68
N THR A 269 1.81 5.45 20.84
CA THR A 269 0.35 5.43 21.04
C THR A 269 -0.20 6.78 21.46
N ASP A 270 0.68 7.71 21.80
CA ASP A 270 0.33 9.08 22.13
C ASP A 270 1.08 10.08 21.24
N SER A 271 0.56 11.30 21.25
CA SER A 271 1.06 12.39 20.41
C SER A 271 2.44 12.90 20.82
N GLU A 272 2.99 12.46 21.95
CA GLU A 272 4.30 12.85 22.48
C GLU A 272 5.31 11.68 22.42
N CYS A 273 4.91 10.55 21.84
CA CYS A 273 5.59 9.26 21.86
C CYS A 273 6.08 8.80 23.25
N ARG A 274 5.41 9.18 24.34
CA ARG A 274 5.80 8.74 25.70
C ARG A 274 5.39 7.30 25.93
N ASN A 275 4.21 6.92 25.44
CA ASN A 275 3.65 5.59 25.54
C ASN A 275 3.90 4.80 24.25
N VAL A 276 4.65 3.71 24.38
CA VAL A 276 4.97 2.80 23.29
C VAL A 276 4.41 1.42 23.61
N VAL A 277 3.56 0.90 22.72
CA VAL A 277 3.17 -0.50 22.75
C VAL A 277 4.18 -1.31 21.94
N LYS A 278 4.76 -2.33 22.58
CA LYS A 278 5.59 -3.32 21.90
C LYS A 278 4.70 -4.46 21.44
N LEU A 279 4.62 -4.65 20.13
CA LEU A 279 3.97 -5.80 19.50
C LEU A 279 5.08 -6.73 18.99
N ARG A 280 5.11 -7.96 19.50
CA ARG A 280 5.97 -9.00 18.94
C ARG A 280 5.12 -9.99 18.15
N ILE A 281 5.61 -10.38 17.00
CA ILE A 281 4.99 -11.35 16.11
C ILE A 281 5.97 -12.51 16.01
N ASP A 282 5.58 -13.70 16.44
CA ASP A 282 6.35 -14.92 16.25
C ASP A 282 5.71 -15.72 15.11
N ILE A 283 6.38 -15.77 13.97
CA ILE A 283 5.87 -16.44 12.76
C ILE A 283 5.88 -17.95 12.95
N VAL A 284 6.93 -18.48 13.58
CA VAL A 284 7.12 -19.92 13.80
C VAL A 284 6.02 -20.45 14.70
N ARG A 285 5.73 -19.74 15.79
CA ARG A 285 4.64 -20.06 16.73
C ARG A 285 3.28 -19.54 16.29
N ARG A 286 3.21 -18.76 15.20
CA ARG A 286 2.01 -18.11 14.67
C ARG A 286 1.23 -17.32 15.72
N CYS A 287 1.94 -16.55 16.55
CA CYS A 287 1.28 -15.77 17.58
C CYS A 287 1.72 -14.32 17.67
N LEU A 288 0.81 -13.48 18.13
CA LEU A 288 1.04 -12.08 18.46
C LEU A 288 1.20 -11.96 19.96
N GLU A 289 2.41 -11.63 20.40
CA GLU A 289 2.69 -11.30 21.78
C GLU A 289 2.35 -9.83 22.04
N ILE A 290 1.31 -9.61 22.84
CA ILE A 290 0.86 -8.31 23.31
C ILE A 290 0.90 -8.33 24.84
N HIS A 291 1.66 -7.42 25.46
CA HIS A 291 1.84 -7.36 26.93
C HIS A 291 2.23 -8.71 27.57
N GLY A 292 3.08 -9.49 26.89
CA GLY A 292 3.52 -10.80 27.36
C GLY A 292 2.49 -11.93 27.22
N ARG A 293 1.33 -11.67 26.59
CA ARG A 293 0.35 -12.70 26.22
C ARG A 293 0.47 -13.02 24.74
N CYS A 294 0.70 -14.29 24.42
CA CYS A 294 0.69 -14.82 23.06
C CYS A 294 -0.78 -15.05 22.67
N ILE A 295 -1.23 -14.30 21.66
CA ILE A 295 -2.55 -14.45 21.03
C ILE A 295 -2.33 -15.23 19.75
N ASP A 296 -2.90 -16.43 19.66
CA ASP A 296 -2.84 -17.21 18.44
C ASP A 296 -3.46 -16.42 17.30
N VAL A 297 -2.67 -16.22 16.25
CA VAL A 297 -3.20 -15.76 14.99
C VAL A 297 -3.39 -17.00 14.18
N GLU A 298 -4.63 -17.49 14.16
CA GLU A 298 -5.08 -18.20 12.99
C GLU A 298 -4.89 -17.26 11.80
N LEU A 299 -3.74 -17.38 11.14
CA LEU A 299 -3.71 -17.34 9.71
C LEU A 299 -4.71 -18.41 9.32
N ARG A 300 -6.00 -18.06 9.24
CA ARG A 300 -6.87 -18.72 8.30
C ARG A 300 -6.06 -18.61 7.03
N SER A 301 -5.43 -19.72 6.65
CA SER A 301 -5.14 -19.95 5.26
C SER A 301 -6.40 -19.45 4.59
N GLY A 302 -6.27 -18.44 3.74
CA GLY A 302 -7.14 -18.45 2.60
C GLY A 302 -6.83 -19.79 1.96
N THR A 303 -7.51 -20.86 2.41
CA THR A 303 -7.97 -21.87 1.52
C THR A 303 -8.76 -21.05 0.51
N VAL A 304 -8.04 -20.63 -0.53
CA VAL A 304 -8.59 -20.73 -1.87
C VAL A 304 -9.19 -22.12 -1.85
N ASP A 305 -10.50 -22.17 -1.73
CA ASP A 305 -11.25 -23.38 -1.86
C ASP A 305 -10.99 -23.82 -3.31
N TYR A 306 -9.95 -24.63 -3.49
CA TYR A 306 -9.52 -25.09 -4.82
C TYR A 306 -10.65 -25.87 -5.47
N ASN A 307 -11.58 -26.44 -4.70
CA ASN A 307 -12.78 -27.08 -5.22
C ASN A 307 -13.79 -26.08 -5.80
N LEU A 308 -13.90 -24.87 -5.23
CA LEU A 308 -14.67 -23.77 -5.83
C LEU A 308 -13.98 -23.17 -7.06
N PHE A 309 -12.64 -23.21 -7.12
CA PHE A 309 -11.85 -22.74 -8.27
C PHE A 309 -12.03 -23.65 -9.50
N TRP A 310 -12.11 -24.97 -9.31
CA TRP A 310 -12.35 -25.93 -10.40
C TRP A 310 -13.79 -25.92 -10.93
N HIS A 311 -14.78 -25.73 -10.06
CA HIS A 311 -16.18 -25.65 -10.52
C HIS A 311 -16.51 -24.40 -11.36
N ILE A 312 -15.73 -23.31 -11.24
CA ILE A 312 -15.93 -22.08 -12.02
C ILE A 312 -15.06 -22.04 -13.28
N ALA A 313 -13.92 -22.74 -13.30
CA ALA A 313 -13.09 -22.84 -14.50
C ALA A 313 -13.71 -23.75 -15.59
N GLY A 314 -14.61 -24.65 -15.21
CA GLY A 314 -15.35 -25.50 -16.15
C GLY A 314 -16.52 -24.81 -16.87
N SER A 315 -17.02 -23.68 -16.36
CA SER A 315 -18.21 -23.00 -16.93
C SER A 315 -17.89 -21.83 -17.86
N ILE A 316 -16.64 -21.71 -18.32
CA ILE A 316 -16.20 -20.69 -19.30
C ILE A 316 -15.91 -21.32 -20.68
N HIS A 317 -16.15 -22.64 -20.83
CA HIS A 317 -16.02 -23.35 -22.10
C HIS A 317 -17.30 -24.05 -22.60
N ASP A 318 -18.46 -23.72 -22.03
CA ASP A 318 -19.78 -23.99 -22.62
C ASP A 318 -20.56 -22.69 -22.86
#